data_AF-A0A843LRT5-F1
#
_entry.id   AF-A0A843LRT5-F1
#
_cell.length_a   1.000
_cell.length_b   1.000
_cell.length_c   1.000
_cell.angle_alpha   90.00
_cell.angle_beta   90.00
_cell.angle_gamma   90.00
#
_symmetry.space_group_name_H-M   'P 1'
#
loop_
_entity.id
_entity.type
_entity.pdbx_description
1 polymer ?
#
loop_
_entity_poly.entity_id
_entity_poly.type
_entity_poly.pdbx_seq_one_letter_code
_entity_poly.pdbx_strand_id
1 'polypeptide(L)' 'MEEEQYYDLVFPPGTPRTIIREIINTFDVELVERAESLSFANMEGDVRNLIAARGKKDIMIEVEKFFKRKLKEFIDETPA' A
#
# COMPACT_ATOMS: atom_id res chain seq x y z
N MET A 1 -19.57 1.21 -22.79
CA MET A 1 -18.56 0.23 -22.32
C MET A 1 -18.13 0.74 -20.96
N GLU A 2 -18.37 -0.01 -19.89
CA GLU A 2 -17.81 0.35 -18.59
C GLU A 2 -16.29 0.21 -18.70
N GLU A 3 -15.56 1.31 -18.53
CA GLU A 3 -14.10 1.28 -18.47
C GLU A 3 -13.68 0.46 -17.25
N GLU A 4 -12.71 -0.42 -17.43
CA GLU A 4 -12.20 -1.27 -16.35
C GLU A 4 -11.54 -0.38 -15.29
N GLN A 5 -12.22 -0.21 -14.14
CA GLN A 5 -11.79 0.70 -13.07
C GLN A 5 -10.77 0.03 -12.14
N TYR A 6 -9.62 0.67 -11.98
CA TYR A 6 -8.55 0.25 -11.06
C TYR A 6 -8.49 1.13 -9.82
N TYR A 7 -7.98 0.55 -8.74
CA TYR A 7 -7.82 1.18 -7.45
C TYR A 7 -6.40 0.99 -6.94
N ASP A 8 -5.92 1.99 -6.23
CA ASP A 8 -4.56 1.99 -5.68
C ASP A 8 -4.61 1.95 -4.15
N LEU A 9 -3.84 1.04 -3.57
CA LEU A 9 -3.54 1.03 -2.14
C LEU A 9 -2.13 1.58 -1.95
N VAL A 10 -2.04 2.79 -1.38
CA VAL A 10 -0.78 3.48 -1.11
C VAL A 10 -0.12 2.88 0.12
N PHE A 11 1.17 2.54 0.01
CA PHE A 11 1.96 2.08 1.15
C PHE A 11 2.51 3.29 1.92
N PRO A 12 2.15 3.46 3.21
CA PRO A 12 2.71 4.54 4.01
C PRO A 12 4.24 4.43 4.14
N PRO A 13 4.95 5.57 4.33
CA PRO A 13 6.35 5.54 4.72
C PRO A 13 6.57 4.66 5.96
N GLY A 14 7.63 3.85 5.93
CA GLY A 14 7.92 2.88 7.00
C GLY A 14 7.23 1.53 6.85
N THR A 15 6.41 1.32 5.81
CA THR A 15 5.88 -0.01 5.50
C THR A 15 7.01 -1.02 5.30
N PRO A 16 7.03 -2.16 6.02
CA PRO A 16 8.04 -3.19 5.83
C PRO A 16 8.07 -3.73 4.39
N ARG A 17 9.27 -3.79 3.80
CA ARG A 17 9.48 -4.27 2.42
C ARG A 17 9.07 -5.73 2.24
N THR A 18 9.14 -6.52 3.30
CA THR A 18 8.68 -7.92 3.33
C THR A 18 7.18 -8.02 3.06
N ILE A 19 6.37 -7.18 3.71
CA ILE A 19 4.92 -7.13 3.52
C ILE A 19 4.57 -6.71 2.09
N ILE A 20 5.27 -5.70 1.55
CA ILE A 20 5.06 -5.25 0.16
C ILE A 20 5.37 -6.39 -0.82
N ARG A 21 6.49 -7.11 -0.61
CA ARG A 21 6.85 -8.27 -1.44
C ARG A 21 5.84 -9.41 -1.34
N GLU A 22 5.33 -9.71 -0.15
CA GLU A 22 4.28 -10.72 0.04
C GLU A 22 3.01 -10.35 -0.74
N ILE A 23 2.59 -9.09 -0.72
CA ILE A 23 1.43 -8.61 -1.48
C ILE A 23 1.61 -8.86 -2.98
N ILE A 24 2.73 -8.40 -3.56
CA ILE A 24 3.01 -8.53 -5.00
C ILE A 24 3.07 -10.00 -5.45
N ASN A 25 3.57 -10.89 -4.59
CA ASN A 25 3.67 -12.31 -4.91
C ASN A 25 2.35 -13.08 -4.71
N THR A 26 1.40 -12.54 -3.94
CA THR A 26 0.17 -13.24 -3.55
C THR A 26 -1.04 -12.80 -4.37
N PHE A 27 -1.09 -11.54 -4.74
CA PHE A 27 -2.24 -10.94 -5.43
C PHE A 27 -1.88 -10.50 -6.84
N ASP A 28 -2.85 -10.52 -7.75
CA ASP A 28 -2.71 -9.98 -9.10
C ASP A 28 -2.80 -8.45 -9.05
N VAL A 29 -1.68 -7.83 -8.69
CA VAL A 29 -1.53 -6.38 -8.53
C VAL A 29 -0.25 -5.89 -9.18
N GLU A 30 -0.29 -4.66 -9.68
CA GLU A 30 0.88 -3.96 -10.20
C GLU A 30 1.48 -3.05 -9.11
N LEU A 31 2.81 -3.02 -8.98
CA LEU A 31 3.48 -2.04 -8.14
C LEU A 31 3.70 -0.76 -8.95
N VAL A 32 3.05 0.32 -8.55
CA VAL A 32 3.12 1.63 -9.23
C VAL A 32 3.71 2.70 -8.33
N GLU A 33 4.38 3.68 -8.94
CA GLU A 33 4.81 4.90 -8.25
C GLU A 33 3.71 5.97 -8.32
N ARG A 34 3.45 6.62 -7.19
CA ARG A 34 2.49 7.73 -7.05
C ARG A 34 3.20 8.95 -6.47
N ALA A 35 3.31 9.99 -7.28
CA ALA A 35 3.68 11.31 -6.81
C ALA A 35 2.44 11.96 -6.19
N GLU A 36 2.28 11.82 -4.87
CA GLU A 36 1.22 12.47 -4.10
C GLU A 36 1.85 13.53 -3.20
N SER A 37 1.28 14.73 -3.15
CA SER A 37 1.65 15.75 -2.17
C SER A 37 1.11 15.31 -0.80
N LEU A 38 1.94 14.65 0.00
CA LEU A 38 1.57 14.24 1.35
C LEU A 38 1.40 15.44 2.27
N SER A 39 0.26 15.49 2.98
CA SER A 39 -0.01 16.39 4.10
C SER A 39 -0.09 15.66 5.44
N PHE A 40 0.44 14.43 5.54
CA PHE A 40 0.40 13.65 6.76
C PHE A 40 1.67 13.87 7.59
N ALA A 41 1.47 14.33 8.83
CA ALA A 41 2.47 14.53 9.89
C ALA A 41 3.47 15.68 9.66
N ASN A 42 3.11 16.91 10.06
CA ASN A 42 4.00 18.06 10.31
C ASN A 42 5.08 18.40 9.26
N MET A 43 4.98 17.90 8.03
CA MET A 43 5.98 18.08 6.99
C MET A 43 5.38 18.97 5.90
N GLU A 44 5.66 20.26 5.97
CA GLU A 44 5.44 21.17 4.85
C GLU A 44 6.39 20.81 3.69
N GLY A 45 5.83 20.43 2.54
CA GLY A 45 6.48 20.63 1.24
C GLY A 45 7.31 19.47 0.64
N ASP A 46 7.39 18.29 1.27
CA ASP A 46 8.21 17.20 0.74
C ASP A 46 7.39 16.29 -0.19
N VAL A 47 7.44 16.56 -1.51
CA VAL A 47 6.88 15.67 -2.54
C VAL A 47 7.68 14.37 -2.51
N ARG A 48 7.07 13.28 -2.04
CA ARG A 48 7.72 11.96 -2.03
C ARG A 48 7.05 11.06 -3.06
N ASN A 49 7.88 10.38 -3.85
CA ASN A 49 7.43 9.27 -4.69
C ASN A 49 7.00 8.13 -3.77
N LEU A 50 5.69 7.97 -3.59
CA LEU A 50 5.12 6.85 -2.87
C LEU A 50 4.97 5.66 -3.80
N ILE A 51 4.92 4.48 -3.21
CA ILE A 51 4.64 3.24 -3.92
C ILE A 51 3.23 2.78 -3.53
N ALA A 52 2.51 2.22 -4.51
CA ALA A 52 1.17 1.70 -4.31
C ALA A 52 1.00 0.36 -5.04
N ALA A 53 0.13 -0.49 -4.53
CA ALA A 53 -0.40 -1.63 -5.27
C ALA A 53 -1.64 -1.20 -6.05
N ARG A 54 -1.70 -1.48 -7.34
CA ARG A 54 -2.83 -1.20 -8.23
C ARG A 54 -3.52 -2.49 -8.65
N GLY A 55 -4.84 -2.54 -8.56
CA GLY A 55 -5.62 -3.70 -8.97
C GLY A 55 -7.13 -3.43 -9.07
N LYS A 56 -7.88 -4.49 -9.38
CA LYS A 56 -9.35 -4.45 -9.41
C LYS A 56 -9.92 -4.34 -8.00
N LYS A 57 -11.12 -3.75 -7.87
CA LYS A 57 -11.72 -3.43 -6.56
C LYS A 57 -11.79 -4.62 -5.59
N ASP A 58 -12.25 -5.76 -6.07
CA ASP A 58 -12.39 -7.01 -5.34
C ASP A 58 -11.04 -7.51 -4.81
N ILE A 59 -10.00 -7.48 -5.66
CA ILE A 59 -8.63 -7.82 -5.27
C ILE A 59 -8.12 -6.82 -4.23
N MET A 60 -8.31 -5.52 -4.45
CA MET A 60 -7.80 -4.48 -3.55
C MET A 60 -8.42 -4.51 -2.16
N ILE A 61 -9.68 -4.91 -2.02
CA ILE A 61 -10.32 -5.12 -0.71
C ILE A 61 -9.62 -6.25 0.06
N GLU A 62 -9.24 -7.33 -0.62
CA GLU A 62 -8.51 -8.43 0.03
C GLU A 62 -7.06 -8.04 0.35
N VAL A 63 -6.40 -7.28 -0.54
CA VAL A 63 -5.08 -6.70 -0.28
C VAL A 63 -5.11 -5.80 0.96
N GLU A 64 -6.14 -4.95 1.13
CA GLU A 64 -6.27 -4.08 2.30
C GLU A 64 -6.39 -4.87 3.60
N LYS A 65 -7.23 -5.90 3.63
CA LYS A 65 -7.39 -6.79 4.80
C LYS A 65 -6.07 -7.50 5.13
N PHE A 66 -5.42 -8.06 4.12
CA PHE A 66 -4.13 -8.74 4.27
C PHE A 66 -3.07 -7.77 4.81
N PHE A 67 -2.99 -6.58 4.24
CA PHE A 67 -2.03 -5.55 4.62
C PHE A 67 -2.19 -5.12 6.08
N LYS A 68 -3.43 -4.80 6.51
CA LYS A 68 -3.72 -4.43 7.90
C LYS A 68 -3.34 -5.54 8.88
N ARG A 69 -3.65 -6.80 8.55
CA ARG A 69 -3.28 -7.95 9.37
C ARG A 69 -1.76 -8.06 9.52
N LYS A 70 -1.02 -8.01 8.41
CA LYS A 70 0.45 -8.12 8.41
C LYS A 70 1.14 -6.98 9.15
N LEU A 71 0.62 -5.75 9.02
CA LEU A 71 1.11 -4.61 9.79
C LEU A 71 0.91 -4.83 11.28
N LYS A 72 -0.25 -5.36 11.70
CA LYS A 72 -0.51 -5.67 13.11
C LYS A 72 0.44 -6.75 13.63
N GLU A 73 0.60 -7.85 12.89
CA GLU A 73 1.57 -8.92 13.22
C GLU A 73 2.99 -8.35 13.40
N PHE A 74 3.42 -7.48 12.49
CA PHE A 74 4.75 -6.84 12.57
C PHE A 74 4.92 -5.95 13.80
N ILE A 75 3.89 -5.18 14.16
CA ILE A 75 3.90 -4.33 15.37
C ILE A 75 3.93 -5.20 16.63
N ASP A 76 3.13 -6.26 16.67
CA ASP A 76 3.03 -7.16 17.83
C ASP A 76 4.34 -7.96 18.05
N GLU A 77 5.08 -8.28 16.99
CA GLU A 77 6.39 -8.95 17.07
C GLU A 77 7.57 -8.03 17.44
N THR A 78 7.41 -6.71 17.29
CA THR A 78 8.45 -5.73 17.59
C THR A 78 8.19 -5.11 18.98
N PRO A 79 8.88 -5.54 20.06
CA PRO A 79 8.71 -4.92 21.37
C PRO A 79 9.15 -3.45 21.30
N ALA A 80 8.37 -2.58 21.97
CA ALA A 80 8.59 -1.14 22.06
C ALA A 80 9.91 -0.76 22.76
#